data_AF-A0A7S2QMD7-F1
#
_entry.id   AF-A0A7S2QMD7-F1
#
_cell.length_a   1.000
_cell.length_b   1.000
_cell.length_c   1.000
_cell.angle_alpha   90.00
_cell.angle_beta   90.00
_cell.angle_gamma   90.00
#
_symmetry.space_group_name_H-M   'P 1'
#
loop_
_entity.id
_entity.type
_entity.pdbx_description
1 polymer ?
#
loop_
_entity_poly.entity_id
_entity_poly.type
_entity_poly.pdbx_seq_one_letter_code
_entity_poly.pdbx_strand_id
1 'polypeptide(L)'
;HERPQAAGQTLSQHNKDELYILWSGPLVVAISNVVFASFAGARVFFHTSYTYTVAHSTFEQQDKAMRQLSIFVKFVACAFLFMITCFWITGQLLYADSQVATMILGLMASFLFVFILFAITSLRRVVIHLWKQAAQLPVWDTVRAAMRSEWTRAFLLCTTLPLLPLVFLLSAINQRVRLARGIYGLTPAGDNGSSGEEPCSSIRMSWVLNSPVDLDPAMLNLTPKGYALSREIRRCYTPGLLGKCYVLCFVMVVYTTFPIGLNVFLSWFTKVLQEAEFSFPVIVVITFCTGVVAFLLPPVPGLSVYIFGGLILSSTCPDGFWSGAFISIGVGFFLKLLACAIQQKIIGGVLGRSLWVRQMCGVHRVAIRCIEAELRRPGWTAGKVAILCGGPDWPVSVLAGILDLSLLQCEIGTLPIIFFITPCSLSGSFYMM
;
A
#
# COMPACT_ATOMS: atom_id res chain seq x y z
N HIS A 1 -29.04 -24.07 -48.40
CA HIS A 1 -28.04 -24.77 -47.55
C HIS A 1 -27.81 -23.88 -46.34
N GLU A 2 -28.68 -24.04 -45.33
CA GLU A 2 -28.70 -23.22 -44.12
C GLU A 2 -27.60 -23.72 -43.17
N ARG A 3 -26.65 -22.85 -42.82
CA ARG A 3 -25.72 -23.15 -41.73
C ARG A 3 -26.51 -23.12 -40.42
N PRO A 4 -26.43 -24.16 -39.58
CA PRO A 4 -27.05 -24.12 -38.26
C PRO A 4 -26.45 -22.95 -37.48
N GLN A 5 -27.27 -21.95 -37.18
CA GLN A 5 -26.97 -20.92 -36.20
C GLN A 5 -26.81 -21.65 -34.86
N ALA A 6 -25.57 -21.98 -34.52
CA ALA A 6 -25.24 -22.49 -33.21
C ALA A 6 -25.69 -21.43 -32.20
N ALA A 7 -26.77 -21.72 -31.49
CA ALA A 7 -27.24 -21.00 -30.33
C ALA A 7 -26.22 -21.18 -29.18
N GLY A 8 -25.00 -20.68 -29.39
CA GLY A 8 -24.10 -20.35 -28.31
C GLY A 8 -24.71 -19.15 -27.63
N GLN A 9 -25.56 -19.38 -26.62
CA GLN A 9 -25.89 -18.35 -25.65
C GLN A 9 -24.56 -17.86 -25.11
N THR A 10 -24.09 -16.72 -25.62
CA THR A 10 -22.98 -15.98 -25.06
C THR A 10 -23.36 -15.72 -23.61
N LEU A 11 -22.78 -16.51 -22.72
CA LEU A 11 -22.95 -16.36 -21.28
C LEU A 11 -22.74 -14.87 -21.00
N SER A 12 -23.76 -14.18 -20.46
CA SER A 12 -23.66 -12.74 -20.26
C SER A 12 -22.38 -12.44 -19.46
N GLN A 13 -21.69 -11.34 -19.75
CA GLN A 13 -20.42 -10.99 -19.09
C GLN A 13 -20.53 -11.11 -17.56
N HIS A 14 -21.69 -10.71 -17.02
CA HIS A 14 -22.08 -10.86 -15.62
C HIS A 14 -21.94 -12.31 -15.11
N ASN A 15 -22.37 -13.30 -15.89
CA ASN A 15 -22.30 -14.71 -15.52
C ASN A 15 -20.86 -15.25 -15.51
N LYS A 16 -19.98 -14.73 -16.37
CA LYS A 16 -18.56 -15.16 -16.43
C LYS A 16 -17.80 -14.64 -15.21
N ASP A 17 -18.02 -13.36 -14.87
CA ASP A 17 -17.45 -12.75 -13.67
C ASP A 17 -17.91 -13.53 -12.43
N GLU A 18 -19.22 -13.81 -12.35
CA GLU A 18 -19.82 -14.58 -11.26
C GLU A 18 -19.22 -15.98 -11.14
N LEU A 19 -19.00 -16.70 -12.27
CA LEU A 19 -18.37 -18.02 -12.27
C LEU A 19 -16.93 -18.00 -11.75
N TYR A 20 -16.13 -17.03 -12.22
CA TYR A 20 -14.74 -16.87 -11.80
C TYR A 20 -14.65 -16.59 -10.30
N ILE A 21 -15.55 -15.75 -9.80
CA ILE A 21 -15.68 -15.40 -8.39
C ILE A 21 -16.08 -16.62 -7.56
N LEU A 22 -17.09 -17.38 -7.99
CA LEU A 22 -17.56 -18.58 -7.30
C LEU A 22 -16.43 -19.61 -7.16
N TRP A 23 -15.55 -19.68 -8.15
CA TRP A 23 -14.41 -20.59 -8.13
C TRP A 23 -13.23 -20.07 -7.29
N SER A 24 -12.88 -18.79 -7.44
CA SER A 24 -11.71 -18.20 -6.77
C SER A 24 -11.94 -17.85 -5.30
N GLY A 25 -13.16 -17.46 -4.91
CA GLY A 25 -13.50 -17.03 -3.55
C GLY A 25 -13.17 -18.09 -2.48
N PRO A 26 -13.67 -19.33 -2.59
CA PRO A 26 -13.37 -20.40 -1.63
C PRO A 26 -11.87 -20.71 -1.53
N LEU A 27 -11.15 -20.65 -2.65
CA LEU A 27 -9.72 -20.90 -2.70
C LEU A 27 -8.95 -19.82 -1.92
N VAL A 28 -9.27 -18.54 -2.13
CA VAL A 28 -8.66 -17.41 -1.41
C VAL A 28 -8.92 -17.53 0.10
N VAL A 29 -10.15 -17.89 0.49
CA VAL A 29 -10.51 -18.09 1.91
C VAL A 29 -9.76 -19.29 2.51
N ALA A 30 -9.70 -20.42 1.80
CA ALA A 30 -8.98 -21.60 2.26
C ALA A 30 -7.48 -21.32 2.46
N ILE A 31 -6.83 -20.67 1.49
CA ILE A 31 -5.42 -20.26 1.58
C ILE A 31 -5.21 -19.31 2.77
N SER A 32 -6.08 -18.31 2.92
CA SER A 32 -5.99 -17.35 4.03
C SER A 32 -6.12 -18.04 5.40
N ASN A 33 -7.03 -19.00 5.52
CA ASN A 33 -7.22 -19.78 6.75
C ASN A 33 -6.03 -20.71 7.03
N VAL A 34 -5.47 -21.37 6.01
CA VAL A 34 -4.27 -22.20 6.16
C VAL A 34 -3.07 -21.35 6.63
N VAL A 35 -2.89 -20.17 6.03
CA VAL A 35 -1.87 -19.21 6.47
C VAL A 35 -2.11 -18.85 7.93
N PHE A 36 -3.33 -18.45 8.32
CA PHE A 36 -3.63 -18.09 9.70
C PHE A 36 -3.42 -19.23 10.69
N ALA A 37 -3.87 -20.45 10.36
CA ALA A 37 -3.68 -21.65 11.18
C ALA A 37 -2.19 -21.98 11.36
N SER A 38 -1.38 -21.84 10.29
CA SER A 38 0.06 -22.04 10.37
C SER A 38 0.73 -21.04 11.33
N PHE A 39 0.25 -19.78 11.37
CA PHE A 39 0.73 -18.78 12.31
C PHE A 39 0.31 -19.03 13.75
N ALA A 40 -0.94 -19.45 13.96
CA ALA A 40 -1.41 -19.84 15.28
C ALA A 40 -0.59 -21.03 15.81
N GLY A 41 -0.37 -22.05 14.98
CA GLY A 41 0.47 -23.21 15.31
C GLY A 41 1.92 -22.82 15.60
N ALA A 42 2.53 -22.00 14.75
CA ALA A 42 3.89 -21.50 14.95
C ALA A 42 3.99 -20.69 16.26
N ARG A 43 3.03 -19.81 16.56
CA ARG A 43 2.99 -19.07 17.83
C ARG A 43 2.98 -20.01 19.03
N VAL A 44 2.12 -21.02 19.04
CA VAL A 44 2.03 -22.00 20.14
C VAL A 44 3.36 -22.72 20.31
N PHE A 45 3.95 -23.19 19.21
CA PHE A 45 5.25 -23.85 19.22
C PHE A 45 6.36 -22.96 19.81
N PHE A 46 6.48 -21.71 19.31
CA PHE A 46 7.51 -20.77 19.78
C PHE A 46 7.28 -20.29 21.21
N HIS A 47 6.03 -20.14 21.65
CA HIS A 47 5.73 -19.77 23.04
C HIS A 47 6.25 -20.84 24.02
N THR A 48 6.06 -22.12 23.68
CA THR A 48 6.55 -23.24 24.48
C THR A 48 8.09 -23.26 24.51
N SER A 49 8.76 -23.11 23.37
CA SER A 49 10.23 -23.08 23.29
C SER A 49 10.82 -21.88 24.06
N TYR A 50 10.19 -20.72 23.98
CA TYR A 50 10.69 -19.50 24.64
C TYR A 50 10.53 -19.56 26.15
N THR A 51 9.39 -20.03 26.66
CA THR A 51 9.12 -20.14 28.10
C THR A 51 10.11 -21.11 28.77
N TYR A 52 10.45 -22.20 28.09
CA TYR A 52 11.44 -23.16 28.56
C TYR A 52 12.85 -22.56 28.64
N THR A 53 13.23 -21.73 27.66
CA THR A 53 14.59 -21.19 27.58
C THR A 53 14.85 -20.10 28.63
N VAL A 54 13.89 -19.21 28.90
CA VAL A 54 14.04 -18.12 29.88
C VAL A 54 14.19 -18.64 31.31
N ALA A 55 13.61 -19.80 31.63
CA ALA A 55 13.69 -20.39 32.97
C ALA A 55 15.10 -20.91 33.32
N HIS A 56 15.98 -21.15 32.34
CA HIS A 56 17.25 -21.87 32.56
C HIS A 56 18.50 -21.28 31.88
N SER A 57 18.44 -20.11 31.24
CA SER A 57 19.50 -19.74 30.30
C SER A 57 20.77 -19.12 30.91
N THR A 58 21.91 -19.77 30.67
CA THR A 58 23.24 -19.16 30.51
C THR A 58 23.30 -18.31 29.23
N PHE A 59 24.30 -17.42 29.10
CA PHE A 59 24.48 -16.51 27.95
C PHE A 59 24.39 -17.22 26.57
N GLU A 60 24.92 -18.44 26.45
CA GLU A 60 24.92 -19.21 25.20
C GLU A 60 23.52 -19.66 24.75
N GLN A 61 22.57 -19.84 25.69
CA GLN A 61 21.19 -20.17 25.39
C GLN A 61 20.37 -18.96 24.92
N GLN A 62 20.74 -17.75 25.32
CA GLN A 62 20.10 -16.52 24.83
C GLN A 62 20.33 -16.29 23.33
N ASP A 63 21.53 -16.59 22.83
CA ASP A 63 21.86 -16.46 21.40
C ASP A 63 21.06 -17.44 20.52
N LYS A 64 20.87 -18.68 20.97
CA LYS A 64 20.05 -19.67 20.26
C LYS A 64 18.58 -19.24 20.19
N ALA A 65 18.03 -18.72 21.29
CA ALA A 65 16.67 -18.18 21.32
C ALA A 65 16.52 -16.96 20.38
N MET A 66 17.50 -16.07 20.33
CA MET A 66 17.52 -14.92 19.43
C MET A 66 17.54 -15.34 17.95
N ARG A 67 18.31 -16.38 17.58
CA ARG A 67 18.32 -16.92 16.21
C ARG A 67 16.96 -17.52 15.82
N GLN A 68 16.35 -18.32 16.70
CA GLN A 68 15.01 -18.89 16.45
C GLN A 68 13.95 -17.79 16.28
N LEU A 69 14.03 -16.76 17.12
CA LEU A 69 13.14 -15.62 17.03
C LEU A 69 13.32 -14.85 15.71
N SER A 70 14.57 -14.67 15.25
CA SER A 70 14.86 -14.05 13.95
C SER A 70 14.26 -14.83 12.79
N ILE A 71 14.37 -16.17 12.79
CA ILE A 71 13.75 -17.03 11.77
C ILE A 71 12.22 -16.87 11.79
N PHE A 72 11.60 -16.86 12.97
CA PHE A 72 10.16 -16.66 13.07
C PHE A 72 9.71 -15.30 12.55
N VAL A 73 10.41 -14.22 12.93
CA VAL A 73 10.11 -12.87 12.43
C VAL A 73 10.24 -12.80 10.91
N LYS A 74 11.25 -13.46 10.32
CA LYS A 74 11.40 -13.56 8.86
C LYS A 74 10.23 -14.30 8.22
N PHE A 75 9.79 -15.41 8.80
CA PHE A 75 8.63 -16.15 8.31
C PHE A 75 7.33 -15.32 8.36
N VAL A 76 7.09 -14.64 9.50
CA VAL A 76 5.97 -13.69 9.66
C VAL A 76 6.04 -12.57 8.62
N ALA A 77 7.23 -12.00 8.40
CA ALA A 77 7.44 -10.95 7.41
C ALA A 77 7.17 -11.46 5.98
N CYS A 78 7.66 -12.65 5.62
CA CYS A 78 7.41 -13.25 4.31
C CYS A 78 5.92 -13.48 4.05
N ALA A 79 5.18 -14.04 5.03
CA ALA A 79 3.75 -14.23 4.86
C ALA A 79 2.98 -12.90 4.81
N PHE A 80 3.43 -11.89 5.56
CA PHE A 80 2.85 -10.55 5.50
C PHE A 80 3.06 -9.92 4.13
N LEU A 81 4.27 -10.03 3.57
CA LEU A 81 4.56 -9.58 2.21
C LEU A 81 3.74 -10.34 1.16
N PHE A 82 3.56 -11.65 1.33
CA PHE A 82 2.70 -12.46 0.48
C PHE A 82 1.25 -11.97 0.53
N MET A 83 0.69 -11.78 1.73
CA MET A 83 -0.67 -11.28 1.92
C MET A 83 -0.87 -9.87 1.35
N ILE A 84 0.11 -8.97 1.52
CA ILE A 84 0.08 -7.64 0.90
C ILE A 84 0.13 -7.75 -0.63
N THR A 85 0.97 -8.64 -1.17
CA THR A 85 1.06 -8.87 -2.61
C THR A 85 -0.26 -9.42 -3.16
N CYS A 86 -0.87 -10.41 -2.49
CA CYS A 86 -2.19 -10.91 -2.84
C CYS A 86 -3.24 -9.81 -2.79
N PHE A 87 -3.29 -9.04 -1.70
CA PHE A 87 -4.21 -7.91 -1.54
C PHE A 87 -4.04 -6.89 -2.66
N TRP A 88 -2.80 -6.58 -3.03
CA TRP A 88 -2.50 -5.67 -4.12
C TRP A 88 -2.95 -6.25 -5.46
N ILE A 89 -2.66 -7.52 -5.77
CA ILE A 89 -3.12 -8.20 -6.99
C ILE A 89 -4.65 -8.18 -7.07
N THR A 90 -5.35 -8.51 -5.98
CA THR A 90 -6.82 -8.46 -5.91
C THR A 90 -7.35 -7.04 -6.09
N GLY A 91 -6.70 -6.04 -5.47
CA GLY A 91 -7.05 -4.63 -5.65
C GLY A 91 -6.83 -4.12 -7.07
N GLN A 92 -5.85 -4.68 -7.79
CA GLN A 92 -5.61 -4.38 -9.19
C GLN A 92 -6.68 -5.01 -10.11
N LEU A 93 -7.21 -6.18 -9.77
CA LEU A 93 -8.33 -6.81 -10.49
C LEU A 93 -9.65 -6.05 -10.35
N LEU A 94 -9.77 -5.21 -9.32
CA LEU A 94 -10.95 -4.39 -9.00
C LEU A 94 -11.23 -3.25 -10.00
N TYR A 95 -10.32 -2.99 -10.94
CA TYR A 95 -10.54 -2.00 -11.99
C TYR A 95 -11.63 -2.40 -12.99
N ALA A 96 -12.00 -3.69 -13.03
CA ALA A 96 -13.28 -4.11 -13.58
C ALA A 96 -14.32 -3.95 -12.47
N ASP A 97 -15.29 -3.04 -12.68
CA ASP A 97 -16.32 -2.63 -11.72
C ASP A 97 -17.23 -3.79 -11.31
N SER A 98 -16.70 -4.72 -10.50
CA SER A 98 -17.42 -5.85 -9.96
C SER A 98 -17.60 -5.64 -8.46
N GLN A 99 -18.86 -5.56 -8.05
CA GLN A 99 -19.26 -5.47 -6.64
C GLN A 99 -18.59 -6.57 -5.81
N VAL A 100 -18.33 -7.72 -6.42
CA VAL A 100 -17.72 -8.85 -5.73
C VAL A 100 -16.21 -8.73 -5.57
N ALA A 101 -15.48 -8.14 -6.53
CA ALA A 101 -14.07 -7.83 -6.29
C ALA A 101 -13.92 -6.91 -5.06
N THR A 102 -14.84 -5.95 -4.90
CA THR A 102 -14.93 -5.11 -3.69
C THR A 102 -15.18 -5.93 -2.42
N MET A 103 -16.03 -6.97 -2.49
CA MET A 103 -16.24 -7.89 -1.35
C MET A 103 -14.99 -8.71 -1.02
N ILE A 104 -14.30 -9.27 -2.02
CA ILE A 104 -13.06 -10.05 -1.81
C ILE A 104 -11.97 -9.13 -1.23
N LEU A 105 -11.84 -7.90 -1.73
CA LEU A 105 -10.92 -6.92 -1.18
C LEU A 105 -11.27 -6.58 0.28
N GLY A 106 -12.55 -6.35 0.58
CA GLY A 106 -13.00 -6.11 1.95
C GLY A 106 -12.67 -7.28 2.89
N LEU A 107 -12.86 -8.51 2.42
CA LEU A 107 -12.51 -9.72 3.15
C LEU A 107 -10.99 -9.82 3.37
N MET A 108 -10.17 -9.67 2.32
CA MET A 108 -8.71 -9.70 2.45
C MET A 108 -8.18 -8.56 3.34
N ALA A 109 -8.76 -7.35 3.27
CA ALA A 109 -8.43 -6.25 4.16
C ALA A 109 -8.74 -6.60 5.63
N SER A 110 -9.90 -7.21 5.89
CA SER A 110 -10.29 -7.65 7.23
C SER A 110 -9.33 -8.72 7.76
N PHE A 111 -8.93 -9.69 6.93
CA PHE A 111 -7.94 -10.70 7.28
C PHE A 111 -6.58 -10.08 7.57
N LEU A 112 -6.12 -9.16 6.72
CA LEU A 112 -4.85 -8.45 6.92
C LEU A 112 -4.88 -7.66 8.24
N PHE A 113 -5.98 -6.98 8.54
CA PHE A 113 -6.15 -6.23 9.79
C PHE A 113 -6.12 -7.14 11.03
N VAL A 114 -6.90 -8.23 11.01
CA VAL A 114 -6.89 -9.23 12.11
C VAL A 114 -5.51 -9.85 12.26
N PHE A 115 -4.83 -10.14 11.15
CA PHE A 115 -3.48 -10.69 11.16
C PHE A 115 -2.46 -9.71 11.76
N ILE A 116 -2.54 -8.41 11.43
CA ILE A 116 -1.69 -7.37 12.02
C ILE A 116 -1.93 -7.30 13.53
N LEU A 117 -3.19 -7.25 13.96
CA LEU A 117 -3.53 -7.24 15.39
C LEU A 117 -3.02 -8.50 16.09
N PHE A 118 -3.19 -9.66 15.47
CA PHE A 118 -2.67 -10.93 15.97
C PHE A 118 -1.14 -10.90 16.08
N ALA A 119 -0.43 -10.44 15.04
CA ALA A 119 1.03 -10.35 15.05
C ALA A 119 1.52 -9.41 16.15
N ILE A 120 0.94 -8.21 16.29
CA ILE A 120 1.29 -7.23 17.31
C ILE A 120 1.03 -7.77 18.72
N THR A 121 -0.12 -8.40 18.95
CA THR A 121 -0.48 -8.95 20.27
C THR A 121 0.36 -10.18 20.63
N SER A 122 0.57 -11.08 19.67
CA SER A 122 1.37 -12.31 19.83
C SER A 122 2.84 -12.00 20.07
N LEU A 123 3.38 -11.00 19.38
CA LEU A 123 4.79 -10.65 19.42
C LEU A 123 5.07 -9.42 20.29
N ARG A 124 4.15 -9.00 21.16
CA ARG A 124 4.26 -7.74 21.91
C ARG A 124 5.64 -7.54 22.57
N ARG A 125 6.20 -8.57 23.23
CA ARG A 125 7.53 -8.48 23.88
C ARG A 125 8.67 -8.28 22.87
N VAL A 126 8.60 -9.02 21.76
CA VAL A 126 9.58 -8.98 20.66
C VAL A 126 9.51 -7.63 19.98
N VAL A 127 8.31 -7.16 19.65
CA VAL A 127 8.05 -5.84 19.07
C VAL A 127 8.59 -4.75 19.98
N ILE A 128 8.40 -4.83 21.31
CA ILE A 128 8.98 -3.84 22.24
C ILE A 128 10.51 -3.86 22.21
N HIS A 129 11.15 -5.03 22.15
CA HIS A 129 12.61 -5.12 22.06
C HIS A 129 13.14 -4.61 20.72
N LEU A 130 12.56 -5.08 19.62
CA LEU A 130 12.87 -4.60 18.27
C LEU A 130 12.63 -3.10 18.15
N TRP A 131 11.59 -2.56 18.79
CA TRP A 131 11.33 -1.13 18.81
C TRP A 131 12.42 -0.35 19.56
N LYS A 132 12.89 -0.85 20.70
CA LYS A 132 14.01 -0.22 21.43
C LYS A 132 15.29 -0.23 20.61
N GLN A 133 15.60 -1.33 19.92
CA GLN A 133 16.76 -1.43 19.02
C GLN A 133 16.57 -0.55 17.78
N ALA A 134 15.41 -0.61 17.14
CA ALA A 134 15.07 0.23 16.00
C ALA A 134 15.18 1.71 16.35
N ALA A 135 14.75 2.11 17.56
CA ALA A 135 14.84 3.48 18.03
C ALA A 135 16.28 4.01 18.16
N GLN A 136 17.28 3.14 18.19
CA GLN A 136 18.70 3.49 18.20
C GLN A 136 19.29 3.56 16.78
N LEU A 137 18.60 3.04 15.76
CA LEU A 137 19.08 3.08 14.39
C LEU A 137 18.88 4.48 13.79
N PRO A 138 19.84 5.00 13.00
CA PRO A 138 19.71 6.32 12.35
C PRO A 138 18.54 6.36 11.35
N VAL A 139 18.14 5.19 10.84
CA VAL A 139 16.93 5.04 10.01
C VAL A 139 15.68 5.50 10.75
N TRP A 140 15.60 5.24 12.06
CA TRP A 140 14.46 5.64 12.86
C TRP A 140 14.34 7.14 13.03
N ASP A 141 15.46 7.87 13.11
CA ASP A 141 15.42 9.33 13.10
C ASP A 141 14.91 9.87 11.78
N THR A 142 15.24 9.22 10.66
CA THR A 142 14.70 9.57 9.34
C THR A 142 13.19 9.30 9.28
N VAL A 143 12.73 8.15 9.77
CA VAL A 143 11.30 7.80 9.86
C VAL A 143 10.55 8.77 10.77
N ARG A 144 11.13 9.10 11.93
CA ARG A 144 10.56 10.06 12.89
C ARG A 144 10.49 11.46 12.29
N ALA A 145 11.52 11.91 11.57
CA ALA A 145 11.52 13.18 10.86
C ALA A 145 10.45 13.21 9.75
N ALA A 146 10.31 12.11 9.00
CA ALA A 146 9.27 11.97 7.99
C ALA A 146 7.87 12.01 8.63
N MET A 147 7.63 11.26 9.71
CA MET A 147 6.36 11.27 10.45
C MET A 147 6.01 12.63 11.05
N ARG A 148 7.02 13.43 11.43
CA ARG A 148 6.84 14.80 11.92
C ARG A 148 6.67 15.82 10.80
N SER A 149 6.85 15.42 9.53
CA SER A 149 6.68 16.33 8.40
C SER A 149 5.24 16.82 8.29
N GLU A 150 5.08 18.06 7.86
CA GLU A 150 3.74 18.63 7.62
C GLU A 150 2.98 17.88 6.53
N TRP A 151 3.68 17.26 5.56
CA TRP A 151 3.06 16.41 4.54
C TRP A 151 2.45 15.15 5.14
N THR A 152 3.17 14.46 6.04
CA THR A 152 2.61 13.29 6.72
C THR A 152 1.47 13.67 7.64
N ARG A 153 1.58 14.79 8.36
CA ARG A 153 0.47 15.34 9.16
C ARG A 153 -0.75 15.67 8.29
N ALA A 154 -0.54 16.29 7.13
CA ALA A 154 -1.61 16.62 6.19
C ALA A 154 -2.28 15.35 5.65
N PHE A 155 -1.49 14.33 5.29
CA PHE A 155 -1.98 13.05 4.82
C PHE A 155 -2.80 12.31 5.90
N LEU A 156 -2.26 12.24 7.12
CA LEU A 156 -2.98 11.65 8.26
C LEU A 156 -4.26 12.43 8.56
N LEU A 157 -4.22 13.77 8.47
CA LEU A 157 -5.41 14.58 8.64
C LEU A 157 -6.43 14.27 7.55
N CYS A 158 -6.09 14.31 6.26
CA CYS A 158 -7.02 14.03 5.16
C CYS A 158 -7.65 12.63 5.25
N THR A 159 -6.88 11.62 5.66
CA THR A 159 -7.37 10.24 5.80
C THR A 159 -8.22 10.02 7.05
N THR A 160 -7.91 10.68 8.17
CA THR A 160 -8.65 10.53 9.43
C THR A 160 -9.80 11.53 9.58
N LEU A 161 -9.80 12.63 8.82
CA LEU A 161 -10.81 13.69 8.89
C LEU A 161 -12.24 13.16 8.73
N PRO A 162 -12.56 12.25 7.78
CA PRO A 162 -13.91 11.68 7.67
C PRO A 162 -14.35 10.90 8.92
N LEU A 163 -13.40 10.36 9.70
CA LEU A 163 -13.67 9.58 10.92
C LEU A 163 -13.75 10.46 12.18
N LEU A 164 -13.23 11.69 12.14
CA LEU A 164 -13.20 12.58 13.31
C LEU A 164 -14.60 12.89 13.88
N PRO A 165 -15.65 13.16 13.09
CA PRO A 165 -17.00 13.36 13.63
C PRO A 165 -17.49 12.18 14.47
N LEU A 166 -17.23 10.94 14.00
CA LEU A 166 -17.60 9.72 14.72
C LEU A 166 -16.82 9.57 16.04
N VAL A 167 -15.51 9.86 16.03
CA VAL A 167 -14.68 9.81 17.24
C VAL A 167 -15.12 10.86 18.26
N PHE A 168 -15.45 12.07 17.82
CA PHE A 168 -15.95 13.13 18.71
C PHE A 168 -17.35 12.81 19.25
N LEU A 169 -18.23 12.23 18.43
CA LEU A 169 -19.55 11.77 18.88
C LEU A 169 -19.42 10.67 19.94
N LEU A 170 -18.59 9.65 19.70
CA LEU A 170 -18.31 8.58 20.67
C LEU A 170 -17.68 9.14 21.95
N SER A 171 -16.79 10.14 21.85
CA SER A 171 -16.21 10.81 23.00
C SER A 171 -17.28 11.57 23.80
N ALA A 172 -18.19 12.29 23.13
CA ALA A 172 -19.28 12.99 23.78
C ALA A 172 -20.24 12.03 24.51
N ILE A 173 -20.65 10.93 23.85
CA ILE A 173 -21.49 9.88 24.44
C ILE A 173 -20.81 9.28 25.67
N ASN A 174 -19.53 8.91 25.55
CA ASN A 174 -18.76 8.37 26.67
C ASN A 174 -18.65 9.35 27.84
N GLN A 175 -18.53 10.65 27.56
CA GLN A 175 -18.49 11.67 28.59
C GLN A 175 -19.83 11.80 29.30
N ARG A 176 -20.96 11.79 28.57
CA ARG A 176 -22.30 11.78 29.15
C ARG A 176 -22.52 10.56 30.06
N VAL A 177 -22.08 9.38 29.64
CA VAL A 177 -22.14 8.16 30.46
C VAL A 177 -21.29 8.30 31.72
N ARG A 178 -20.11 8.92 31.65
CA ARG A 178 -19.25 9.14 32.83
C ARG A 178 -19.87 10.10 33.84
N LEU A 179 -20.50 11.18 33.35
CA LEU A 179 -21.22 12.15 34.17
C LEU A 179 -22.42 11.47 34.85
N ALA A 180 -23.20 10.70 34.10
CA ALA A 180 -24.34 9.95 34.65
C ALA A 180 -23.93 8.91 35.70
N ARG A 181 -22.73 8.33 35.58
CA ARG A 181 -22.16 7.40 36.58
C ARG A 181 -21.54 8.08 37.79
N GLY A 182 -21.51 9.42 37.85
CA GLY A 182 -20.92 10.16 38.98
C GLY A 182 -19.41 10.00 39.13
N ILE A 183 -18.68 9.57 38.09
CA ILE A 183 -17.23 9.30 38.16
C ILE A 183 -16.42 10.55 38.54
N TYR A 184 -16.94 11.75 38.26
CA TYR A 184 -16.30 13.03 38.56
C TYR A 184 -16.80 13.68 39.87
N GLY A 185 -17.78 13.08 40.56
CA GLY A 185 -18.40 13.64 41.77
C GLY A 185 -17.64 13.36 43.08
N LEU A 186 -16.54 12.60 43.04
CA LEU A 186 -15.72 12.26 44.21
C LEU A 186 -14.39 13.01 44.14
N THR A 187 -14.42 14.32 43.96
CA THR A 187 -13.27 15.12 44.38
C THR A 187 -13.42 15.25 45.89
N PRO A 188 -12.58 14.62 46.72
CA PRO A 188 -12.69 14.76 48.17
C PRO A 188 -12.62 16.26 48.46
N ALA A 189 -13.74 16.81 48.92
CA ALA A 189 -13.83 18.19 49.33
C ALA A 189 -12.70 18.41 50.33
N GLY A 190 -11.85 19.41 50.07
CA GLY A 190 -10.61 19.63 50.76
C GLY A 190 -10.73 19.42 52.26
N ASP A 191 -10.16 18.33 52.73
CA ASP A 191 -9.91 18.15 54.15
C ASP A 191 -8.72 19.05 54.48
N ASN A 192 -9.03 20.31 54.78
CA ASN A 192 -8.09 21.37 55.16
C ASN A 192 -7.46 21.12 56.56
N GLY A 193 -7.27 19.86 56.95
CA GLY A 193 -6.79 19.55 58.29
C GLY A 193 -6.40 18.10 58.47
N SER A 194 -5.17 17.77 58.13
CA SER A 194 -4.17 17.25 59.09
C SER A 194 -3.05 16.51 58.37
N SER A 195 -1.84 16.94 58.69
CA SER A 195 -0.57 16.28 58.41
C SER A 195 -0.55 14.86 58.95
N GLY A 196 -0.43 13.86 58.09
CA GLY A 196 -0.19 12.48 58.54
C GLY A 196 -0.32 11.44 57.45
N GLU A 197 0.83 11.00 56.94
CA GLU A 197 1.08 9.72 56.28
C GLU A 197 0.57 9.53 54.84
N GLU A 198 1.53 9.50 53.91
CA GLU A 198 1.34 9.13 52.50
C GLU A 198 1.13 7.60 52.34
N PRO A 199 0.03 7.13 51.73
CA PRO A 199 -0.06 5.76 51.26
C PRO A 199 0.60 5.63 49.88
N CYS A 200 1.79 5.04 49.88
CA CYS A 200 2.52 4.61 48.69
C CYS A 200 1.80 3.43 48.00
N SER A 201 0.92 3.66 47.02
CA SER A 201 0.58 2.66 45.96
C SER A 201 -0.35 3.10 44.83
N SER A 202 -0.71 4.39 44.67
CA SER A 202 -1.57 4.83 43.55
C SER A 202 -0.77 5.18 42.27
N ILE A 203 0.08 4.26 41.80
CA ILE A 203 0.64 4.32 40.43
C ILE A 203 -0.44 3.86 39.44
N ARG A 204 -1.53 4.63 39.31
CA ARG A 204 -2.49 4.49 38.22
C ARG A 204 -2.91 5.87 37.74
N MET A 205 -2.55 6.17 36.50
CA MET A 205 -3.10 7.25 35.65
C MET A 205 -2.54 8.68 35.75
N SER A 206 -1.35 8.94 36.31
CA SER A 206 -0.77 10.31 36.26
C SER A 206 -0.37 10.78 34.84
N TRP A 207 -0.10 9.86 33.90
CA TRP A 207 0.28 10.21 32.52
C TRP A 207 -0.83 10.86 31.68
N VAL A 208 -2.09 10.85 32.14
CA VAL A 208 -3.22 11.51 31.46
C VAL A 208 -3.64 12.81 32.14
N LEU A 209 -3.28 13.01 33.41
CA LEU A 209 -3.65 14.19 34.21
C LEU A 209 -2.57 15.29 34.22
N ASN A 210 -1.35 15.03 33.74
CA ASN A 210 -0.32 16.08 33.59
C ASN A 210 -0.54 17.02 32.37
N SER A 211 -1.72 17.02 31.75
CA SER A 211 -2.07 18.09 30.83
C SER A 211 -2.64 19.26 31.67
N PRO A 212 -2.04 20.46 31.61
CA PRO A 212 -2.44 21.63 32.39
C PRO A 212 -3.77 22.15 31.83
N VAL A 213 -4.85 21.51 32.22
CA VAL A 213 -6.20 21.93 31.88
C VAL A 213 -6.89 22.10 33.22
N ASP A 214 -6.80 23.31 33.78
CA ASP A 214 -7.49 23.73 35.00
C ASP A 214 -9.01 23.83 34.82
N LEU A 215 -9.57 23.15 33.80
CA LEU A 215 -11.01 23.07 33.62
C LEU A 215 -11.54 21.86 34.36
N ASP A 216 -12.58 22.10 35.15
CA ASP A 216 -13.38 21.06 35.77
C ASP A 216 -13.85 20.07 34.68
N PRO A 217 -13.48 18.78 34.76
CA PRO A 217 -13.90 17.77 33.79
C PRO A 217 -15.42 17.63 33.70
N ALA A 218 -16.18 18.09 34.70
CA ALA A 218 -17.64 18.14 34.66
C ALA A 218 -18.18 19.12 33.60
N MET A 219 -17.42 20.16 33.25
CA MET A 219 -17.82 21.17 32.26
C MET A 219 -17.50 20.77 30.81
N LEU A 220 -16.73 19.70 30.60
CA LEU A 220 -16.34 19.27 29.25
C LEU A 220 -17.45 18.46 28.57
N ASN A 221 -17.83 18.86 27.36
CA ASN A 221 -18.73 18.08 26.49
C ASN A 221 -18.08 16.82 25.89
N LEU A 222 -16.75 16.73 25.95
CA LEU A 222 -15.95 15.62 25.43
C LEU A 222 -15.18 14.96 26.58
N THR A 223 -14.78 13.69 26.39
CA THR A 223 -13.84 13.10 27.34
C THR A 223 -12.53 13.89 27.35
N PRO A 224 -11.74 13.87 28.45
CA PRO A 224 -10.46 14.57 28.50
C PRO A 224 -9.52 14.21 27.33
N LYS A 225 -9.57 12.95 26.88
CA LYS A 225 -8.84 12.48 25.67
C LYS A 225 -9.38 13.11 24.38
N GLY A 226 -10.69 13.17 24.21
CA GLY A 226 -11.31 13.81 23.04
C GLY A 226 -11.04 15.31 23.01
N TYR A 227 -11.06 15.97 24.16
CA TYR A 227 -10.68 17.38 24.29
C TYR A 227 -9.21 17.63 23.96
N ALA A 228 -8.30 16.80 24.50
CA ALA A 228 -6.88 16.87 24.17
C ALA A 228 -6.62 16.68 22.67
N LEU A 229 -7.31 15.72 22.04
CA LEU A 229 -7.25 15.51 20.59
C LEU A 229 -7.78 16.74 19.81
N SER A 230 -8.93 17.30 20.21
CA SER A 230 -9.48 18.52 19.58
C SER A 230 -8.50 19.70 19.69
N ARG A 231 -7.85 19.87 20.85
CA ARG A 231 -6.84 20.90 21.05
C ARG A 231 -5.61 20.66 20.19
N GLU A 232 -5.14 19.42 20.08
CA GLU A 232 -3.99 19.08 19.25
C GLU A 232 -4.28 19.30 17.76
N ILE A 233 -5.48 18.96 17.29
CA ILE A 233 -5.92 19.25 15.91
C ILE A 233 -5.93 20.76 15.66
N ARG A 234 -6.48 21.55 16.59
CA ARG A 234 -6.47 23.03 16.48
C ARG A 234 -5.06 23.60 16.49
N ARG A 235 -4.16 23.07 17.31
CA ARG A 235 -2.73 23.47 17.32
C ARG A 235 -2.01 23.09 16.04
N CYS A 236 -2.37 21.96 15.44
CA CYS A 236 -1.82 21.52 14.17
C CYS A 236 -2.34 22.35 12.98
N TYR A 237 -3.40 23.14 13.16
CA TYR A 237 -3.98 23.98 12.11
C TYR A 237 -3.10 25.19 11.82
N THR A 238 -2.00 24.97 11.10
CA THR A 238 -1.23 26.04 10.46
C THR A 238 -1.83 26.29 9.07
N PRO A 239 -1.91 27.55 8.59
CA PRO A 239 -2.40 27.83 7.24
C PRO A 239 -1.60 27.07 6.16
N GLY A 240 -0.31 26.84 6.41
CA GLY A 240 0.54 26.01 5.55
C GLY A 240 0.19 24.51 5.55
N LEU A 241 -0.47 23.98 6.58
CA LEU A 241 -0.97 22.60 6.60
C LEU A 241 -2.22 22.48 5.72
N LEU A 242 -3.15 23.44 5.83
CA LEU A 242 -4.38 23.44 5.03
C LEU A 242 -4.07 23.48 3.53
N GLY A 243 -3.13 24.33 3.11
CA GLY A 243 -2.67 24.36 1.72
C GLY A 243 -2.13 23.01 1.24
N LYS A 244 -1.35 22.31 2.07
CA LYS A 244 -0.87 20.95 1.76
C LYS A 244 -2.00 19.92 1.70
N CYS A 245 -3.00 20.02 2.58
CA CYS A 245 -4.19 19.19 2.53
C CYS A 245 -4.95 19.40 1.21
N TYR A 246 -5.15 20.64 0.77
CA TYR A 246 -5.77 20.93 -0.52
C TYR A 246 -4.99 20.32 -1.69
N VAL A 247 -3.67 20.47 -1.72
CA VAL A 247 -2.82 19.86 -2.74
C VAL A 247 -2.94 18.33 -2.71
N LEU A 248 -2.91 17.71 -1.53
CA LEU A 248 -3.08 16.26 -1.40
C LEU A 248 -4.46 15.80 -1.86
N CYS A 249 -5.53 16.50 -1.50
CA CYS A 249 -6.89 16.20 -1.95
C CYS A 249 -7.00 16.34 -3.47
N PHE A 250 -6.45 17.40 -4.06
CA PHE A 250 -6.42 17.59 -5.50
C PHE A 250 -5.65 16.47 -6.21
N VAL A 251 -4.45 16.14 -5.72
CA VAL A 251 -3.64 15.02 -6.23
C VAL A 251 -4.42 13.72 -6.12
N MET A 252 -5.05 13.43 -4.98
CA MET A 252 -5.89 12.24 -4.80
C MET A 252 -7.04 12.21 -5.81
N VAL A 253 -7.75 13.33 -6.01
CA VAL A 253 -8.83 13.41 -7.01
C VAL A 253 -8.29 13.14 -8.41
N VAL A 254 -7.15 13.72 -8.80
CA VAL A 254 -6.52 13.46 -10.10
C VAL A 254 -6.15 11.98 -10.22
N TYR A 255 -5.50 11.40 -9.22
CA TYR A 255 -5.08 9.99 -9.24
C TYR A 255 -6.25 9.00 -9.19
N THR A 256 -7.41 9.36 -8.65
CA THR A 256 -8.60 8.50 -8.67
C THR A 256 -9.43 8.66 -9.93
N THR A 257 -9.58 9.88 -10.44
CA THR A 257 -10.41 10.16 -11.62
C THR A 257 -9.71 9.84 -12.94
N PHE A 258 -8.39 10.06 -13.02
CA PHE A 258 -7.64 9.85 -14.26
C PHE A 258 -7.66 8.40 -14.74
N PRO A 259 -7.46 7.37 -13.89
CA PRO A 259 -7.58 5.98 -14.31
C PRO A 259 -8.98 5.60 -14.83
N ILE A 260 -10.04 6.16 -14.23
CA ILE A 260 -11.42 5.95 -14.68
C ILE A 260 -11.59 6.54 -16.09
N GLY A 261 -11.15 7.79 -16.28
CA GLY A 261 -11.18 8.45 -17.59
C GLY A 261 -10.35 7.71 -18.63
N LEU A 262 -9.17 7.21 -18.26
CA LEU A 262 -8.32 6.40 -19.12
C LEU A 262 -9.02 5.11 -19.54
N ASN A 263 -9.67 4.39 -18.62
CA ASN A 263 -10.38 3.16 -18.95
C ASN A 263 -11.56 3.43 -19.92
N VAL A 264 -12.29 4.54 -19.73
CA VAL A 264 -13.34 4.97 -20.67
C VAL A 264 -12.74 5.27 -22.05
N PHE A 265 -11.64 6.02 -22.09
CA PHE A 265 -10.92 6.32 -23.33
C PHE A 265 -10.43 5.05 -24.04
N LEU A 266 -9.80 4.13 -23.30
CA LEU A 266 -9.30 2.87 -23.85
C LEU A 266 -10.45 1.99 -24.36
N SER A 267 -11.59 1.96 -23.67
CA SER A 267 -12.78 1.25 -24.14
C SER A 267 -13.34 1.83 -25.44
N TRP A 268 -13.46 3.15 -25.53
CA TRP A 268 -13.83 3.85 -26.77
C TRP A 268 -12.81 3.56 -27.89
N PHE A 269 -11.53 3.62 -27.57
CA PHE A 269 -10.45 3.40 -28.53
C PHE A 269 -10.41 1.97 -29.07
N THR A 270 -10.71 0.96 -28.24
CA THR A 270 -10.92 -0.42 -28.69
C THR A 270 -12.01 -0.51 -29.76
N LYS A 271 -13.16 0.16 -29.55
CA LYS A 271 -14.25 0.14 -30.54
C LYS A 271 -13.83 0.76 -31.86
N VAL A 272 -13.14 1.90 -31.80
CA VAL A 272 -12.61 2.57 -33.00
C VAL A 272 -11.65 1.67 -33.77
N LEU A 273 -10.75 0.96 -33.07
CA LEU A 273 -9.79 0.06 -33.72
C LEU A 273 -10.46 -1.19 -34.33
N GLN A 274 -11.54 -1.69 -33.71
CA GLN A 274 -12.31 -2.81 -34.23
C GLN A 274 -13.17 -2.44 -35.44
N GLU A 275 -13.76 -1.23 -35.45
CA GLU A 275 -14.61 -0.74 -36.55
C GLU A 275 -13.81 -0.33 -37.79
N ALA A 276 -12.56 0.09 -37.63
CA ALA A 276 -11.74 0.61 -38.73
C ALA A 276 -11.07 -0.47 -39.62
N GLU A 277 -11.34 -1.76 -39.37
CA GLU A 277 -10.82 -2.90 -40.15
C GLU A 277 -9.30 -2.85 -40.44
N PHE A 278 -8.50 -2.35 -39.49
CA PHE A 278 -7.05 -2.27 -39.66
C PHE A 278 -6.40 -3.65 -39.72
N SER A 279 -5.30 -3.77 -40.48
CA SER A 279 -4.48 -4.97 -40.46
C SER A 279 -3.83 -5.16 -39.07
N PHE A 280 -3.72 -6.42 -38.63
CA PHE A 280 -3.20 -6.74 -37.31
C PHE A 280 -1.84 -6.07 -36.97
N PRO A 281 -0.83 -6.02 -37.87
CA PRO A 281 0.42 -5.31 -37.58
C PRO A 281 0.24 -3.82 -37.29
N VAL A 282 -0.71 -3.15 -37.95
CA VAL A 282 -1.04 -1.75 -37.70
C VAL A 282 -1.65 -1.59 -36.31
N ILE A 283 -2.55 -2.50 -35.91
CA ILE A 283 -3.11 -2.53 -34.55
C ILE A 283 -2.01 -2.70 -33.49
N VAL A 284 -1.02 -3.58 -33.74
CA VAL A 284 0.14 -3.75 -32.85
C VAL A 284 0.91 -2.44 -32.68
N VAL A 285 1.25 -1.76 -33.78
CA VAL A 285 2.01 -0.50 -33.75
C VAL A 285 1.22 0.61 -33.04
N ILE A 286 -0.07 0.75 -33.34
CA ILE A 286 -0.93 1.76 -32.70
C ILE A 286 -1.05 1.49 -31.20
N THR A 287 -1.26 0.22 -30.81
CA THR A 287 -1.33 -0.18 -29.40
C THR A 287 -0.02 0.12 -28.68
N PHE A 288 1.12 -0.19 -29.32
CA PHE A 288 2.45 0.10 -28.79
C PHE A 288 2.66 1.61 -28.58
N CYS A 289 2.42 2.44 -29.60
CA CYS A 289 2.58 3.89 -29.50
C CYS A 289 1.66 4.51 -28.44
N THR A 290 0.39 4.09 -28.41
CA THR A 290 -0.59 4.55 -27.43
C THR A 290 -0.14 4.20 -26.01
N GLY A 291 0.33 2.98 -25.79
CA GLY A 291 0.83 2.58 -24.49
C GLY A 291 2.11 3.32 -24.09
N VAL A 292 3.06 3.57 -25.01
CA VAL A 292 4.23 4.41 -24.70
C VAL A 292 3.78 5.79 -24.20
N VAL A 293 2.88 6.46 -24.92
CA VAL A 293 2.34 7.78 -24.52
C VAL A 293 1.66 7.69 -23.15
N ALA A 294 0.86 6.66 -22.92
CA ALA A 294 0.19 6.43 -21.65
C ALA A 294 1.18 6.29 -20.49
N PHE A 295 2.27 5.53 -20.65
CA PHE A 295 3.31 5.41 -19.61
C PHE A 295 4.11 6.70 -19.37
N LEU A 296 4.19 7.62 -20.34
CA LEU A 296 4.84 8.92 -20.11
C LEU A 296 4.04 9.84 -19.18
N LEU A 297 2.76 9.54 -18.96
CA LEU A 297 1.88 10.31 -18.09
C LEU A 297 1.98 9.79 -16.63
N PRO A 298 2.38 10.64 -15.67
CA PRO A 298 2.53 10.24 -14.26
C PRO A 298 1.30 9.57 -13.60
N PRO A 299 0.04 9.98 -13.89
CA PRO A 299 -1.13 9.40 -13.23
C PRO A 299 -1.60 8.09 -13.85
N VAL A 300 -1.02 7.65 -14.98
CA VAL A 300 -1.47 6.44 -15.67
C VAL A 300 -0.94 5.19 -14.97
N PRO A 301 -1.83 4.29 -14.49
CA PRO A 301 -1.40 3.00 -14.00
C PRO A 301 -0.97 2.13 -15.18
N GLY A 302 0.29 1.66 -15.17
CA GLY A 302 0.82 0.79 -16.23
C GLY A 302 0.02 -0.50 -16.45
N LEU A 303 -0.69 -0.97 -15.41
CA LEU A 303 -1.56 -2.13 -15.47
C LEU A 303 -2.65 -2.00 -16.54
N SER A 304 -3.36 -0.87 -16.59
CA SER A 304 -4.46 -0.65 -17.53
C SER A 304 -3.99 -0.80 -18.98
N VAL A 305 -2.76 -0.38 -19.27
CA VAL A 305 -2.16 -0.47 -20.60
C VAL A 305 -1.89 -1.94 -20.98
N TYR A 306 -1.42 -2.77 -20.05
CA TYR A 306 -1.17 -4.20 -20.32
C TYR A 306 -2.47 -4.99 -20.48
N ILE A 307 -3.48 -4.72 -19.65
CA ILE A 307 -4.81 -5.33 -19.78
C ILE A 307 -5.41 -4.95 -21.13
N PHE A 308 -5.34 -3.66 -21.50
CA PHE A 308 -5.80 -3.17 -22.79
C PHE A 308 -5.09 -3.84 -23.97
N GLY A 309 -3.76 -3.94 -23.93
CA GLY A 309 -2.99 -4.65 -24.95
C GLY A 309 -3.41 -6.11 -25.06
N GLY A 310 -3.59 -6.79 -23.91
CA GLY A 310 -4.05 -8.17 -23.85
C GLY A 310 -5.41 -8.36 -24.51
N LEU A 311 -6.35 -7.45 -24.23
CA LEU A 311 -7.72 -7.47 -24.73
C LEU A 311 -7.80 -7.25 -26.25
N ILE A 312 -7.07 -6.26 -26.78
CA ILE A 312 -7.10 -5.97 -28.22
C ILE A 312 -6.33 -7.01 -29.02
N LEU A 313 -5.10 -7.32 -28.61
CA LEU A 313 -4.20 -8.12 -29.44
C LEU A 313 -4.60 -9.59 -29.48
N SER A 314 -5.15 -10.16 -28.41
CA SER A 314 -5.64 -11.54 -28.44
C SER A 314 -6.95 -11.72 -29.22
N SER A 315 -7.78 -10.67 -29.30
CA SER A 315 -9.06 -10.72 -30.03
C SER A 315 -8.93 -10.44 -31.53
N THR A 316 -7.86 -9.74 -31.94
CA THR A 316 -7.63 -9.34 -33.35
C THR A 316 -6.57 -10.17 -34.06
N CYS A 317 -5.88 -11.08 -33.37
CA CYS A 317 -4.82 -11.88 -33.97
C CYS A 317 -5.38 -12.95 -34.92
N PRO A 318 -4.95 -12.98 -36.20
CA PRO A 318 -5.42 -13.97 -37.17
C PRO A 318 -4.94 -15.40 -36.85
N ASP A 319 -3.79 -15.54 -36.16
CA ASP A 319 -3.19 -16.82 -35.79
C ASP A 319 -3.80 -17.42 -34.50
N GLY A 320 -4.90 -16.84 -34.03
CA GLY A 320 -5.65 -17.30 -32.87
C GLY A 320 -5.26 -16.64 -31.54
N PHE A 321 -6.04 -16.98 -30.51
CA PHE A 321 -5.99 -16.36 -29.19
C PHE A 321 -4.60 -16.38 -28.55
N TRP A 322 -3.95 -17.55 -28.50
CA TRP A 322 -2.67 -17.72 -27.80
C TRP A 322 -1.55 -16.94 -28.49
N SER A 323 -1.53 -16.92 -29.82
CA SER A 323 -0.59 -16.12 -30.61
C SER A 323 -0.71 -14.65 -30.27
N GLY A 324 -1.94 -14.11 -30.26
CA GLY A 324 -2.19 -12.72 -29.87
C GLY A 324 -1.83 -12.42 -28.41
N ALA A 325 -2.07 -13.36 -27.49
CA ALA A 325 -1.69 -13.22 -26.08
C ALA A 325 -0.16 -13.16 -25.90
N PHE A 326 0.61 -14.03 -26.57
CA PHE A 326 2.08 -13.99 -26.53
C PHE A 326 2.63 -12.70 -27.16
N ILE A 327 2.06 -12.27 -28.28
CA ILE A 327 2.42 -11.00 -28.92
C ILE A 327 2.16 -9.84 -27.96
N SER A 328 1.01 -9.83 -27.26
CA SER A 328 0.70 -8.81 -26.26
C SER A 328 1.70 -8.75 -25.12
N ILE A 329 2.14 -9.90 -24.58
CA ILE A 329 3.17 -9.96 -23.54
C ILE A 329 4.47 -9.34 -24.05
N GLY A 330 4.90 -9.72 -25.27
CA GLY A 330 6.11 -9.18 -25.90
C GLY A 330 6.02 -7.67 -26.13
N VAL A 331 4.91 -7.20 -26.70
CA VAL A 331 4.63 -5.76 -26.94
C VAL A 331 4.65 -5.00 -25.62
N GLY A 332 3.93 -5.46 -24.60
CA GLY A 332 3.91 -4.84 -23.28
C GLY A 332 5.30 -4.76 -22.64
N PHE A 333 6.11 -5.82 -22.79
CA PHE A 333 7.49 -5.85 -22.31
C PHE A 333 8.39 -4.82 -22.99
N PHE A 334 8.43 -4.78 -24.32
CA PHE A 334 9.26 -3.79 -25.04
C PHE A 334 8.77 -2.36 -24.82
N LEU A 335 7.46 -2.17 -24.74
CA LEU A 335 6.83 -0.88 -24.47
C LEU A 335 7.29 -0.34 -23.12
N LYS A 336 7.30 -1.19 -22.10
CA LYS A 336 7.78 -0.85 -20.77
C LYS A 336 9.24 -0.39 -20.78
N LEU A 337 10.13 -1.17 -21.39
CA LEU A 337 11.55 -0.82 -21.48
C LEU A 337 11.76 0.51 -22.24
N LEU A 338 11.04 0.70 -23.35
CA LEU A 338 11.12 1.95 -24.10
C LEU A 338 10.60 3.15 -23.30
N ALA A 339 9.50 2.98 -22.56
CA ALA A 339 8.95 4.02 -21.71
C ALA A 339 9.93 4.40 -20.59
N CYS A 340 10.54 3.42 -19.92
CA CYS A 340 11.58 3.65 -18.93
C CYS A 340 12.77 4.43 -19.52
N ALA A 341 13.23 4.04 -20.71
CA ALA A 341 14.32 4.72 -21.39
C ALA A 341 14.01 6.19 -21.72
N ILE A 342 12.80 6.46 -22.24
CA ILE A 342 12.35 7.83 -22.54
C ILE A 342 12.21 8.64 -21.25
N GLN A 343 11.55 8.09 -20.22
CA GLN A 343 11.39 8.74 -18.92
C GLN A 343 12.75 9.06 -18.28
N GLN A 344 13.72 8.14 -18.36
CA GLN A 344 15.05 8.34 -17.81
C GLN A 344 15.84 9.38 -18.60
N LYS A 345 15.96 9.24 -19.92
CA LYS A 345 16.88 10.08 -20.72
C LYS A 345 16.29 11.41 -21.14
N ILE A 346 15.02 11.45 -21.53
CA ILE A 346 14.38 12.66 -22.01
C ILE A 346 13.84 13.46 -20.82
N ILE A 347 12.99 12.86 -20.00
CA ILE A 347 12.35 13.59 -18.90
C ILE A 347 13.32 13.81 -17.73
N GLY A 348 13.84 12.72 -17.15
CA GLY A 348 14.73 12.74 -16.00
C GLY A 348 16.05 13.45 -16.29
N GLY A 349 16.65 13.20 -17.47
CA GLY A 349 17.88 13.86 -17.90
C GLY A 349 17.75 15.38 -18.07
N VAL A 350 16.60 15.86 -18.59
CA VAL A 350 16.32 17.30 -18.71
C VAL A 350 16.03 17.90 -17.33
N LEU A 351 15.18 17.27 -16.53
CA LEU A 351 14.84 17.71 -15.17
C LEU A 351 16.06 17.73 -14.24
N GLY A 352 17.00 16.80 -14.43
CA GLY A 352 18.25 16.70 -13.69
C GLY A 352 19.19 17.89 -13.88
N ARG A 353 18.98 18.74 -14.90
CA ARG A 353 19.76 19.97 -15.10
C ARG A 353 19.31 21.10 -14.16
N SER A 354 18.09 21.05 -13.65
CA SER A 354 17.55 22.07 -12.75
C SER A 354 17.95 21.80 -11.30
N LEU A 355 18.70 22.74 -10.70
CA LEU A 355 19.09 22.66 -9.28
C LEU A 355 17.87 22.61 -8.35
N TRP A 356 16.81 23.35 -8.70
CA TRP A 356 15.57 23.37 -7.93
C TRP A 356 14.90 21.99 -7.91
N VAL A 357 14.80 21.32 -9.07
CA VAL A 357 14.24 19.97 -9.15
C VAL A 357 15.08 18.97 -8.36
N ARG A 358 16.41 19.03 -8.49
CA ARG A 358 17.32 18.18 -7.71
C ARG A 358 17.17 18.38 -6.20
N GLN A 359 17.01 19.64 -5.76
CA GLN A 359 16.78 19.97 -4.35
C GLN A 359 15.43 19.42 -3.87
N MET A 360 14.36 19.56 -4.67
CA MET A 360 13.04 19.01 -4.36
C MET A 360 13.02 17.49 -4.28
N CYS A 361 13.65 16.80 -5.23
CA CYS A 361 13.81 15.34 -5.19
C CYS A 361 14.70 14.88 -4.02
N GLY A 362 15.39 15.81 -3.35
CA GLY A 362 16.24 15.49 -2.21
C GLY A 362 17.43 14.62 -2.59
N VAL A 363 18.04 14.83 -3.76
CA VAL A 363 19.18 14.01 -4.24
C VAL A 363 20.37 14.00 -3.27
N HIS A 364 20.46 14.99 -2.39
CA HIS A 364 21.48 15.10 -1.34
C HIS A 364 21.13 14.29 -0.08
N ARG A 365 19.91 13.79 0.06
CA ARG A 365 19.46 13.04 1.24
C ARG A 365 19.99 11.61 1.20
N VAL A 366 20.33 11.09 2.38
CA VAL A 366 20.91 9.75 2.55
C VAL A 366 20.07 8.67 1.87
N ALA A 367 18.74 8.72 1.99
CA ALA A 367 17.86 7.75 1.35
C ALA A 367 18.03 7.67 -0.18
N ILE A 368 18.07 8.83 -0.87
CA ILE A 368 18.26 8.88 -2.33
C ILE A 368 19.68 8.45 -2.70
N ARG A 369 20.69 8.80 -1.89
CA ARG A 369 22.07 8.34 -2.10
C ARG A 369 22.24 6.83 -1.92
N CYS A 370 21.49 6.21 -1.01
CA CYS A 370 21.45 4.75 -0.88
C CYS A 370 20.83 4.10 -2.11
N ILE A 371 19.73 4.65 -2.62
CA ILE A 371 19.10 4.20 -3.88
C ILE A 371 20.09 4.33 -5.04
N GLU A 372 20.73 5.50 -5.17
CA GLU A 372 21.75 5.75 -6.19
C GLU A 372 22.90 4.74 -6.11
N ALA A 373 23.43 4.50 -4.91
CA ALA A 373 24.53 3.55 -4.70
C ALA A 373 24.14 2.14 -5.11
N GLU A 374 22.91 1.69 -4.80
CA GLU A 374 22.41 0.37 -5.18
C GLU A 374 22.20 0.26 -6.70
N LEU A 375 21.62 1.29 -7.34
CA LEU A 375 21.38 1.30 -8.78
C LEU A 375 22.67 1.43 -9.61
N ARG A 376 23.72 2.07 -9.07
CA ARG A 376 25.05 2.17 -9.70
C ARG A 376 25.84 0.87 -9.69
N ARG A 377 25.53 -0.09 -8.79
CA ARG A 377 26.23 -1.39 -8.76
C ARG A 377 26.08 -2.11 -10.11
N PRO A 378 27.13 -2.68 -10.70
CA PRO A 378 26.98 -3.44 -11.93
C PRO A 378 26.19 -4.75 -11.69
N GLY A 379 25.38 -5.15 -12.67
CA GLY A 379 24.69 -6.45 -12.67
C GLY A 379 23.29 -6.43 -12.04
N TRP A 380 22.78 -7.63 -11.72
CA TRP A 380 21.46 -7.86 -11.12
C TRP A 380 21.59 -8.06 -9.61
N THR A 381 21.41 -7.00 -8.84
CA THR A 381 21.21 -7.13 -7.40
C THR A 381 19.72 -7.19 -7.09
N ALA A 382 19.33 -7.94 -6.06
CA ALA A 382 17.95 -8.01 -5.62
C ALA A 382 17.41 -6.61 -5.23
N GLY A 383 18.26 -5.76 -4.63
CA GLY A 383 17.92 -4.38 -4.30
C GLY A 383 17.59 -3.55 -5.53
N LYS A 384 18.40 -3.65 -6.60
CA LYS A 384 18.13 -2.96 -7.86
C LYS A 384 16.81 -3.40 -8.50
N VAL A 385 16.57 -4.71 -8.59
CA VAL A 385 15.32 -5.25 -9.14
C VAL A 385 14.13 -4.80 -8.29
N ALA A 386 14.24 -4.84 -6.96
CA ALA A 386 13.18 -4.39 -6.06
C ALA A 386 12.85 -2.90 -6.24
N ILE A 387 13.86 -2.05 -6.46
CA ILE A 387 13.66 -0.61 -6.70
C ILE A 387 12.99 -0.38 -8.07
N LEU A 388 13.52 -0.99 -9.13
CA LEU A 388 13.08 -0.74 -10.51
C LEU A 388 11.72 -1.39 -10.85
N CYS A 389 11.49 -2.61 -10.38
CA CYS A 389 10.24 -3.33 -10.64
C CYS A 389 9.17 -3.12 -9.56
N GLY A 390 9.58 -2.83 -8.32
CA GLY A 390 8.66 -2.65 -7.19
C GLY A 390 8.25 -1.21 -6.96
N GLY A 391 9.05 -0.24 -7.40
CA GLY A 391 8.71 1.17 -7.28
C GLY A 391 7.71 1.64 -8.36
N PRO A 392 7.03 2.78 -8.13
CA PRO A 392 6.20 3.39 -9.16
C PRO A 392 7.06 3.79 -10.35
N ASP A 393 6.64 3.37 -11.53
CA ASP A 393 7.49 3.36 -12.73
C ASP A 393 8.03 4.74 -13.11
N TRP A 394 7.11 5.69 -13.30
CA TRP A 394 7.44 7.05 -13.72
C TRP A 394 8.42 7.74 -12.76
N PRO A 395 8.17 7.85 -11.44
CA PRO A 395 9.09 8.53 -10.55
C PRO A 395 10.43 7.79 -10.39
N VAL A 396 10.47 6.46 -10.50
CA VAL A 396 11.75 5.71 -10.42
C VAL A 396 12.61 5.96 -11.66
N SER A 397 12.05 5.84 -12.86
CA SER A 397 12.77 6.08 -14.12
C SER A 397 13.20 7.54 -14.27
N VAL A 398 12.34 8.49 -13.91
CA VAL A 398 12.69 9.92 -13.91
C VAL A 398 13.77 10.22 -12.88
N LEU A 399 13.70 9.65 -11.67
CA LEU A 399 14.76 9.79 -10.66
C LEU A 399 16.09 9.21 -11.15
N ALA A 400 16.08 8.05 -11.82
CA ALA A 400 17.27 7.46 -12.41
C ALA A 400 17.92 8.41 -13.45
N GLY A 401 17.09 9.16 -14.18
CA GLY A 401 17.56 10.20 -15.11
C GLY A 401 18.15 11.42 -14.41
N ILE A 402 17.49 11.89 -13.33
CA ILE A 402 17.97 13.01 -12.51
C ILE A 402 19.33 12.70 -11.85
N LEU A 403 19.57 11.44 -11.50
CA LEU A 403 20.82 10.94 -10.91
C LEU A 403 21.89 10.58 -11.95
N ASP A 404 21.58 10.73 -13.24
CA ASP A 404 22.44 10.36 -14.38
C ASP A 404 22.97 8.92 -14.26
N LEU A 405 22.05 7.97 -14.06
CA LEU A 405 22.37 6.55 -14.02
C LEU A 405 22.52 5.97 -15.43
N SER A 406 23.28 4.87 -15.52
CA SER A 406 23.42 4.11 -16.77
C SER A 406 22.08 3.53 -17.18
N LEU A 407 21.61 3.88 -18.38
CA LEU A 407 20.36 3.37 -18.95
C LEU A 407 20.40 1.84 -19.04
N LEU A 408 21.50 1.30 -19.58
CA LEU A 408 21.65 -0.14 -19.76
C LEU A 408 21.50 -0.90 -18.43
N GLN A 409 22.10 -0.40 -17.34
CA GLN A 409 21.98 -1.05 -16.02
C GLN A 409 20.56 -0.97 -15.44
N CYS A 410 19.82 0.10 -15.74
CA CYS A 410 18.43 0.26 -15.31
C CYS A 410 17.49 -0.63 -16.13
N GLU A 411 17.63 -0.68 -17.45
CA GLU A 411 16.84 -1.58 -18.31
C GLU A 411 17.07 -3.05 -17.93
N ILE A 412 18.34 -3.43 -17.75
CA ILE A 412 18.75 -4.76 -17.30
C ILE A 412 18.12 -5.10 -15.94
N GLY A 413 18.05 -4.16 -15.00
CA GLY A 413 17.39 -4.36 -13.71
C GLY A 413 15.85 -4.39 -13.78
N THR A 414 15.27 -3.90 -14.88
CA THR A 414 13.82 -3.85 -15.12
C THR A 414 13.31 -5.11 -15.83
N LEU A 415 14.18 -5.90 -16.47
CA LEU A 415 13.80 -7.13 -17.20
C LEU A 415 12.86 -8.08 -16.43
N PRO A 416 13.01 -8.29 -15.10
CA PRO A 416 12.07 -9.13 -14.33
C PRO A 416 10.62 -8.63 -14.31
N ILE A 417 10.32 -7.41 -14.78
CA ILE A 417 8.95 -6.90 -14.90
C ILE A 417 8.07 -7.77 -15.81
N ILE A 418 8.65 -8.61 -16.69
CA ILE A 418 7.89 -9.55 -17.51
C ILE A 418 7.00 -10.49 -16.68
N PHE A 419 7.43 -10.85 -15.46
CA PHE A 419 6.62 -11.66 -14.53
C PHE A 419 5.38 -10.91 -14.03
N PHE A 420 5.40 -9.58 -14.07
CA PHE A 420 4.24 -8.75 -13.77
C PHE A 420 3.39 -8.50 -15.03
N ILE A 421 4.01 -8.24 -16.18
CA ILE A 421 3.30 -7.97 -17.44
C ILE A 421 2.51 -9.19 -17.91
N THR A 422 3.08 -10.40 -17.78
CA THR A 422 2.47 -11.65 -18.23
C THR A 422 1.07 -11.88 -17.66
N PRO A 423 0.87 -11.93 -16.33
CA PRO A 423 -0.47 -12.14 -15.77
C PRO A 423 -1.43 -10.99 -16.09
N CYS A 424 -0.94 -9.76 -16.22
CA CYS A 424 -1.79 -8.60 -16.56
C CYS A 424 -2.30 -8.67 -18.00
N SER A 425 -1.41 -8.96 -18.95
CA SER A 425 -1.74 -9.14 -20.36
C SER A 425 -2.67 -10.34 -20.54
N LEU A 426 -2.39 -11.47 -19.88
CA LEU A 426 -3.27 -12.65 -19.95
C LEU A 426 -4.65 -12.36 -19.36
N SER A 427 -4.74 -11.60 -18.26
CA SER A 427 -6.03 -11.20 -17.68
C SER A 427 -6.87 -10.42 -18.69
N GLY A 428 -6.25 -9.48 -19.42
CA GLY A 428 -6.90 -8.75 -20.51
C GLY A 428 -7.33 -9.66 -21.66
N SER A 429 -6.48 -10.61 -22.04
CA SER A 429 -6.82 -11.57 -23.11
C SER A 429 -8.00 -12.46 -22.73
N PHE A 430 -7.99 -13.05 -21.53
CA PHE A 430 -9.07 -13.93 -21.07
C PHE A 430 -10.40 -13.20 -20.83
N TYR A 431 -10.39 -11.89 -20.62
CA TYR A 431 -11.61 -11.09 -20.49
C TYR A 431 -12.52 -11.14 -21.74
N MET A 432 -11.94 -11.46 -22.91
CA MET A 432 -12.66 -11.58 -24.19
C MET A 432 -13.11 -13.01 -24.54
N MET A 433 -12.57 -14.04 -23.87
CA MET A 433 -13.04 -15.43 -24.02
C MET A 433 -14.39 -15.60 -23.34
#